data_AF-A0A7S4JGV5-F1
#
_entry.id   AF-A0A7S4JGV5-F1
#
_cell.length_a   1.000
_cell.length_b   1.000
_cell.length_c   1.000
_cell.angle_alpha   90.00
_cell.angle_beta   90.00
_cell.angle_gamma   90.00
#
_symmetry.space_group_name_H-M   'P 1'
#
loop_
_entity.id
_entity.type
_entity.pdbx_description
1 polymer ?
#
loop_
_entity_poly.entity_id
_entity_poly.type
_entity_poly.pdbx_seq_one_letter_code
_entity_poly.pdbx_strand_id
1 'polypeptide(L)'
;KGYSLQEIQILFALIHEKPPVDNSEWVALALQYNNWARENKKSLRTGRGLKDKLRKLARVSKDDKNKPLTLLQQEAKECFKAINTAANTIQKDPSSSPPSPSQSPTPTSPSPSPPLFSPQKQSNQNK
;
A
#
# COMPACT_ATOMS: atom_id res chain seq x y z
N LYS A 1 -17.43 -2.55 22.56
CA LYS A 1 -17.76 -1.62 21.46
C LYS A 1 -17.32 -2.23 20.14
N GLY A 2 -18.26 -2.68 19.30
CA GLY A 2 -17.98 -3.27 17.99
C GLY A 2 -17.51 -2.24 16.95
N TYR A 3 -17.37 -2.68 15.71
CA TYR A 3 -17.35 -1.80 14.54
C TYR A 3 -18.76 -1.80 13.94
N SER A 4 -19.30 -0.64 13.63
CA SER A 4 -20.54 -0.48 12.85
C SER A 4 -20.33 -0.82 11.38
N LEU A 5 -21.41 -1.12 10.64
CA LEU A 5 -21.36 -1.46 9.21
C LEU A 5 -20.62 -0.37 8.40
N GLN A 6 -20.93 0.89 8.68
CA GLN A 6 -20.31 2.07 8.07
C GLN A 6 -18.79 2.14 8.34
N GLU A 7 -18.32 1.83 9.56
CA GLU A 7 -16.88 1.77 9.86
C GLU A 7 -16.17 0.64 9.06
N ILE A 8 -16.88 -0.46 8.76
CA ILE A 8 -16.35 -1.56 7.96
C ILE A 8 -16.30 -1.18 6.47
N GLN A 9 -17.35 -0.54 5.94
CA GLN A 9 -17.37 -0.05 4.56
C GLN A 9 -16.28 0.99 4.29
N ILE A 10 -16.09 1.96 5.20
CA ILE A 10 -14.99 2.93 5.08
C ILE A 10 -13.62 2.24 5.19
N LEU A 11 -13.46 1.24 6.06
CA LEU A 11 -12.23 0.45 6.11
C LEU A 11 -11.95 -0.26 4.76
N PHE A 12 -12.97 -0.84 4.12
CA PHE A 12 -12.81 -1.45 2.81
C PHE A 12 -12.47 -0.40 1.73
N ALA A 13 -13.19 0.71 1.66
CA ALA A 13 -12.93 1.78 0.70
C ALA A 13 -11.48 2.28 0.76
N LEU A 14 -10.96 2.54 1.97
CA LEU A 14 -9.57 2.96 2.18
C LEU A 14 -8.54 1.88 1.76
N ILE A 15 -8.86 0.59 1.94
CA ILE A 15 -7.99 -0.53 1.50
C ILE A 15 -8.04 -0.71 -0.03
N HIS A 16 -9.19 -0.48 -0.67
CA HIS A 16 -9.32 -0.53 -2.11
C HIS A 16 -8.61 0.65 -2.80
N GLU A 17 -8.63 1.85 -2.21
CA GLU A 17 -7.88 3.01 -2.68
C GLU A 17 -6.37 2.83 -2.48
N LYS A 18 -5.94 2.44 -1.27
CA LYS A 18 -4.54 2.17 -0.95
C LYS A 18 -4.37 0.89 -0.14
N PRO A 19 -4.12 -0.27 -0.79
CA PRO A 19 -3.99 -1.55 -0.11
C PRO A 19 -2.71 -1.61 0.74
N PRO A 20 -2.80 -1.69 2.08
CA PRO A 20 -1.64 -1.61 2.96
C PRO A 20 -0.86 -2.93 3.01
N VAL A 21 0.28 -2.95 2.32
CA VAL A 21 1.21 -4.09 2.30
C VAL A 21 1.96 -4.17 3.63
N ASP A 22 2.52 -3.05 4.06
CA ASP A 22 3.38 -2.98 5.25
C ASP A 22 2.72 -2.38 6.48
N ASN A 23 3.26 -2.69 7.67
CA ASN A 23 2.75 -2.15 8.93
C ASN A 23 2.74 -0.61 8.97
N SER A 24 3.67 0.06 8.29
CA SER A 24 3.69 1.52 8.13
C SER A 24 2.48 2.04 7.35
N GLU A 25 2.05 1.32 6.30
CA GLU A 25 0.85 1.69 5.54
C GLU A 25 -0.43 1.42 6.34
N TRP A 26 -0.46 0.37 7.17
CA TRP A 26 -1.54 0.19 8.14
C TRP A 26 -1.65 1.35 9.14
N VAL A 27 -0.53 2.00 9.50
CA VAL A 27 -0.54 3.21 10.33
C VAL A 27 -1.07 4.41 9.53
N ALA A 28 -0.63 4.61 8.29
CA ALA A 28 -1.12 5.68 7.42
C ALA A 28 -2.64 5.57 7.14
N LEU A 29 -3.12 4.36 6.83
CA LEU A 29 -4.56 4.09 6.64
C LEU A 29 -5.35 4.36 7.92
N ALA A 30 -4.80 4.01 9.08
CA ALA A 30 -5.43 4.34 10.36
C ALA A 30 -5.52 5.86 10.62
N LEU A 31 -4.55 6.67 10.15
CA LEU A 31 -4.64 8.12 10.24
C LEU A 31 -5.77 8.67 9.37
N GLN A 32 -5.92 8.20 8.12
CA GLN A 32 -7.04 8.58 7.26
C GLN A 32 -8.39 8.17 7.85
N TYR A 33 -8.51 6.91 8.29
CA TYR A 33 -9.70 6.41 9.00
C TYR A 33 -10.02 7.27 10.23
N ASN A 34 -9.00 7.65 11.01
CA ASN A 34 -9.18 8.45 12.22
C ASN A 34 -9.61 9.88 11.93
N ASN A 35 -9.28 10.43 10.75
CA ASN A 35 -9.79 11.73 10.32
C ASN A 35 -11.31 11.67 10.10
N TRP A 36 -11.76 10.75 9.24
CA TRP A 36 -13.20 10.48 9.01
C TRP A 36 -13.94 10.12 10.31
N ALA A 37 -13.32 9.30 11.16
CA ALA A 37 -13.90 8.89 12.44
C ALA A 37 -14.08 10.06 13.41
N ARG A 38 -13.17 11.05 13.40
CA ARG A 38 -13.28 12.27 14.21
C ARG A 38 -14.49 13.10 13.77
N GLU A 39 -14.65 13.32 12.46
CA GLU A 39 -15.79 14.05 11.88
C GLU A 39 -17.13 13.35 12.23
N ASN A 40 -17.15 12.02 12.16
CA ASN A 40 -18.34 11.20 12.41
C ASN A 40 -18.54 10.83 13.90
N LYS A 41 -17.77 11.42 14.82
CA LYS A 41 -17.80 11.15 16.28
C LYS A 41 -17.66 9.65 16.63
N LYS A 42 -16.95 8.89 15.80
CA LYS A 42 -16.68 7.45 15.96
C LYS A 42 -15.45 7.21 16.85
N SER A 43 -15.23 5.94 17.22
CA SER A 43 -14.05 5.55 18.00
C SER A 43 -12.80 5.49 17.13
N LEU A 44 -11.75 6.20 17.54
CA LEU A 44 -10.43 6.13 16.89
C LEU A 44 -9.85 4.70 16.98
N ARG A 45 -9.13 4.29 15.94
CA ARG A 45 -8.53 2.95 15.80
C ARG A 45 -7.06 3.04 15.44
N THR A 46 -6.30 2.00 15.76
CA THR A 46 -4.91 1.84 15.35
C THR A 46 -4.82 0.92 14.15
N GLY A 47 -3.75 1.04 13.33
CA GLY A 47 -3.55 0.18 12.15
C GLY A 47 -3.60 -1.31 12.47
N ARG A 48 -3.06 -1.71 13.62
CA ARG A 48 -3.19 -3.09 14.13
C ARG A 48 -4.64 -3.47 14.41
N GLY A 49 -5.43 -2.61 15.04
CA GLY A 49 -6.85 -2.85 15.31
C GLY A 49 -7.71 -2.97 14.05
N LEU A 50 -7.36 -2.25 12.99
CA LEU A 50 -7.98 -2.36 11.66
C LEU A 50 -7.57 -3.68 10.97
N LYS A 51 -6.27 -4.01 10.96
CA LYS A 51 -5.71 -5.26 10.42
C LYS A 51 -6.29 -6.52 11.08
N ASP A 52 -6.39 -6.54 12.42
CA ASP A 52 -7.01 -7.63 13.17
C ASP A 52 -8.53 -7.71 12.92
N LYS A 53 -9.21 -6.58 12.67
CA LYS A 53 -10.63 -6.58 12.29
C LYS A 53 -10.83 -7.15 10.89
N LEU A 54 -10.04 -6.72 9.89
CA LEU A 54 -10.08 -7.28 8.53
C LEU A 54 -9.79 -8.78 8.55
N ARG A 55 -8.74 -9.21 9.26
CA ARG A 55 -8.40 -10.63 9.44
C ARG A 55 -9.53 -11.44 10.06
N LYS A 56 -10.27 -10.89 11.02
CA LYS A 56 -11.45 -11.52 11.62
C LYS A 56 -12.64 -11.57 10.65
N LEU A 57 -12.81 -10.56 9.79
CA LEU A 57 -13.84 -10.56 8.74
C LEU A 57 -13.54 -11.57 7.63
N ALA A 58 -12.28 -11.72 7.18
CA ALA A 58 -11.92 -12.68 6.15
C ALA A 58 -11.87 -14.15 6.64
N ARG A 59 -11.83 -14.37 7.96
CA ARG A 59 -11.86 -15.70 8.56
C ARG A 59 -13.28 -16.27 8.51
N VAL A 60 -13.50 -17.22 7.61
CA VAL A 60 -14.64 -18.15 7.68
C VAL A 60 -14.32 -19.17 8.79
N SER A 61 -15.18 -19.27 9.80
CA SER A 61 -15.08 -20.33 10.82
C SER A 61 -15.21 -21.71 10.16
N LYS A 62 -14.52 -22.72 10.69
CA LYS A 62 -14.55 -24.07 10.09
C LYS A 62 -15.97 -24.69 10.10
N ASP A 63 -16.79 -24.31 11.06
CA ASP A 63 -18.22 -24.66 11.17
C ASP A 63 -19.13 -23.95 10.16
N ASP A 64 -18.78 -22.75 9.71
CA ASP A 64 -19.56 -21.96 8.73
C ASP A 64 -19.24 -22.34 7.27
N LYS A 65 -18.48 -23.42 7.02
CA LYS A 65 -18.14 -23.90 5.66
C LYS A 65 -19.34 -24.20 4.76
N ASN A 66 -20.49 -24.53 5.33
CA ASN A 66 -21.74 -24.80 4.61
C ASN A 66 -22.67 -23.58 4.49
N LYS A 67 -22.28 -22.41 5.00
CA LYS A 67 -23.05 -21.18 4.85
C LYS A 67 -22.47 -20.31 3.74
N PRO A 68 -23.31 -19.61 2.97
CA PRO A 68 -22.83 -18.63 2.00
C PRO A 68 -22.01 -17.55 2.73
N LEU A 69 -20.91 -17.12 2.11
CA LEU A 69 -20.16 -16.00 2.65
C LEU A 69 -21.06 -14.77 2.70
N THR A 70 -21.09 -14.11 3.86
CA THR A 70 -21.68 -12.77 3.96
C THR A 70 -20.91 -11.81 3.05
N LEU A 71 -21.60 -10.79 2.51
CA LEU A 71 -20.98 -9.76 1.66
C LEU A 71 -19.71 -9.18 2.29
N LEU A 72 -19.73 -8.93 3.61
CA LEU A 72 -18.57 -8.43 4.37
C LEU A 72 -17.38 -9.41 4.43
N GLN A 73 -17.62 -10.73 4.38
CA GLN A 73 -16.55 -11.73 4.30
C GLN A 73 -15.97 -11.83 2.88
N GLN A 74 -16.81 -11.66 1.86
CA GLN A 74 -16.38 -11.63 0.46
C GLN A 74 -15.52 -10.38 0.19
N GLU A 75 -16.02 -9.19 0.55
CA GLU A 75 -15.30 -7.92 0.39
C GLU A 75 -13.98 -7.90 1.19
N ALA A 76 -13.98 -8.47 2.40
CA ALA A 76 -12.75 -8.66 3.17
C ALA A 76 -11.73 -9.59 2.47
N LYS A 77 -12.17 -10.61 1.73
CA LYS A 77 -11.27 -11.44 0.91
C LYS A 77 -10.74 -10.67 -0.30
N GLU A 78 -11.53 -9.81 -0.93
CA GLU A 78 -11.09 -8.97 -2.05
C GLU A 78 -10.05 -7.95 -1.59
N CYS A 79 -10.26 -7.31 -0.43
CA CYS A 79 -9.25 -6.51 0.26
C CYS A 79 -7.93 -7.29 0.49
N PHE A 80 -7.99 -8.53 0.98
CA PHE A 80 -6.78 -9.36 1.13
C PHE A 80 -6.12 -9.72 -0.20
N LYS A 81 -6.91 -9.96 -1.25
CA LYS A 81 -6.40 -10.20 -2.62
C LYS A 81 -5.69 -8.95 -3.15
N ALA A 82 -6.29 -7.77 -3.01
CA ALA A 82 -5.70 -6.50 -3.41
C ALA A 82 -4.37 -6.21 -2.68
N ILE A 83 -4.32 -6.42 -1.36
CA ILE A 83 -3.07 -6.34 -0.58
C ILE A 83 -2.01 -7.31 -1.09
N ASN A 84 -2.37 -8.56 -1.39
CA ASN A 84 -1.41 -9.54 -1.90
C ASN A 84 -0.94 -9.19 -3.33
N THR A 85 -1.83 -8.69 -4.19
CA THR A 85 -1.47 -8.20 -5.53
C THR A 85 -0.53 -7.01 -5.45
N ALA A 86 -0.81 -6.02 -4.61
CA ALA A 86 0.07 -4.87 -4.38
C ALA A 86 1.44 -5.30 -3.83
N ALA A 87 1.48 -6.22 -2.86
CA ALA A 87 2.72 -6.77 -2.31
C ALA A 87 3.59 -7.45 -3.38
N ASN A 88 2.98 -8.22 -4.28
CA ASN A 88 3.67 -8.85 -5.40
C ASN A 88 4.10 -7.84 -6.47
N THR A 89 3.35 -6.76 -6.69
CA THR A 89 3.74 -5.67 -7.59
C THR A 89 4.99 -4.94 -7.08
N ILE A 90 5.03 -4.57 -5.79
CA ILE A 90 6.16 -3.83 -5.20
C ILE A 90 7.46 -4.64 -5.25
N GLN A 91 7.41 -5.97 -5.10
CA GLN A 91 8.62 -6.80 -5.23
C GLN A 91 9.05 -7.08 -6.69
N LYS A 92 8.19 -6.80 -7.67
CA LYS A 92 8.50 -7.09 -9.08
C LYS A 92 9.13 -5.93 -9.84
N ASP A 93 9.29 -4.77 -9.20
CA ASP A 93 9.67 -3.55 -9.93
C ASP A 93 10.57 -2.57 -9.19
N PRO A 94 11.84 -2.49 -9.62
CA PRO A 94 12.57 -1.23 -9.71
C PRO A 94 12.93 -0.87 -11.17
N SER A 95 12.17 -1.32 -12.17
CA SER A 95 12.54 -1.21 -13.60
C SER A 95 11.40 -1.35 -14.65
N SER A 96 10.16 -0.93 -14.36
CA SER A 96 9.16 -0.63 -15.39
C SER A 96 9.06 0.88 -15.56
N SER A 97 9.91 1.41 -16.45
CA SER A 97 9.69 2.72 -17.06
C SER A 97 8.25 2.84 -17.60
N PRO A 98 7.64 4.04 -17.60
CA PRO A 98 6.37 4.24 -18.29
C PRO A 98 6.51 3.84 -19.77
N PRO A 99 5.45 3.32 -20.41
CA PRO A 99 5.47 3.04 -21.84
C PRO A 99 5.55 4.36 -22.62
N SER A 100 6.77 4.78 -22.96
CA SER A 100 7.00 5.85 -23.92
C SER A 100 6.47 5.42 -25.28
N PRO A 101 5.47 6.10 -25.85
CA PRO A 101 5.04 5.82 -27.21
C PRO A 101 6.08 6.31 -28.23
N SER A 102 6.20 5.57 -29.32
CA SER A 102 6.89 5.94 -30.56
C SER A 102 8.42 6.09 -30.49
N GLN A 103 9.08 5.02 -30.92
CA GLN A 103 10.39 5.11 -31.56
C GLN A 103 10.33 6.10 -32.74
N SER A 104 11.32 6.99 -32.84
CA SER A 104 11.74 7.59 -34.10
C SER A 104 13.22 7.22 -34.31
N PRO A 105 13.63 6.79 -35.51
CA PRO A 105 14.97 6.23 -35.72
C PRO A 105 16.07 7.30 -35.67
N THR A 106 17.25 6.88 -35.23
CA THR A 106 18.49 7.67 -35.25
C THR A 106 18.98 7.93 -36.67
N PRO A 107 19.78 8.99 -36.85
CA PRO A 107 21.04 8.77 -37.55
C PRO A 107 22.27 9.36 -36.83
N THR A 108 23.21 8.45 -36.52
CA THR A 108 24.67 8.56 -36.65
C THR A 108 25.34 9.94 -36.76
N SER A 109 26.18 10.30 -35.78
CA SER A 109 27.59 10.66 -36.04
C SER A 109 28.49 10.56 -34.79
N PRO A 110 29.81 10.30 -34.94
CA PRO A 110 30.72 9.97 -33.83
C PRO A 110 31.70 11.10 -33.44
N SER A 111 32.59 10.80 -32.48
CA SER A 111 33.86 11.51 -32.16
C SER A 111 33.76 12.68 -31.16
N PRO A 112 34.84 13.04 -30.42
CA PRO A 112 35.64 12.18 -29.54
C PRO A 112 35.87 12.76 -28.12
N SER A 113 36.38 11.93 -27.19
CA SER A 113 36.87 12.26 -25.84
C SER A 113 38.24 12.99 -25.86
N PRO A 114 38.97 13.22 -24.73
CA PRO A 114 38.62 13.26 -23.28
C PRO A 114 39.00 14.69 -22.74
N PRO A 115 39.77 14.98 -21.65
CA PRO A 115 40.06 14.31 -20.37
C PRO A 115 39.99 15.20 -19.08
N LEU A 116 40.29 14.58 -17.92
CA LEU A 116 40.95 15.12 -16.71
C LEU A 116 40.37 16.34 -15.95
N PHE A 117 39.95 16.14 -14.69
CA PHE A 117 40.71 16.59 -13.51
C PHE A 117 40.11 16.00 -12.20
N SER A 118 40.93 15.25 -11.46
CA SER A 118 40.81 15.01 -10.00
C SER A 118 41.86 15.92 -9.29
N PRO A 119 41.99 15.99 -7.95
CA PRO A 119 41.21 15.41 -6.84
C PRO A 119 40.90 16.46 -5.71
N GLN A 120 40.59 15.98 -4.50
CA GLN A 120 41.35 16.28 -3.25
C GLN A 120 40.67 17.07 -2.08
N LYS A 121 40.74 16.46 -0.87
CA LYS A 121 40.80 17.05 0.50
C LYS A 121 39.55 17.76 1.09
N GLN A 122 39.43 17.99 2.41
CA GLN A 122 39.88 17.30 3.66
C GLN A 122 39.11 17.93 4.84
N SER A 123 39.16 17.32 6.03
CA SER A 123 38.92 17.97 7.34
C SER A 123 37.46 18.42 7.64
N ASN A 124 37.04 18.64 8.90
CA ASN A 124 37.82 18.68 10.15
C ASN A 124 37.08 18.15 11.39
N GLN A 125 37.83 18.03 12.49
CA GLN A 125 37.36 17.71 13.84
C GLN A 125 36.46 18.79 14.47
N ASN A 126 35.52 18.36 15.32
CA ASN A 126 35.16 18.85 16.67
C ASN A 126 33.75 18.30 16.99
N LYS A 127 33.43 17.93 18.24
CA LYS A 127 33.90 18.46 19.52
C LYS A 127 33.77 17.42 20.63
#